data_AF-A0A925B015-F1
#
_entry.id   AF-A0A925B015-F1
#
_cell.length_a   1.000
_cell.length_b   1.000
_cell.length_c   1.000
_cell.angle_alpha   90.00
_cell.angle_beta   90.00
_cell.angle_gamma   90.00
#
_symmetry.space_group_name_H-M   'P 1'
#
loop_
_entity.id
_entity.type
_entity.pdbx_description
1 polymer ?
#
loop_
_entity_poly.entity_id
_entity_poly.type
_entity_poly.pdbx_seq_one_letter_code
_entity_poly.pdbx_strand_id
1 'polypeptide(L)'
;MNGSVIHARSRWFLAWFSRHVDRRLKRNFGRIRASGLEHLRALPGPVVVVSNHSAWWDPLVAIWLTNRVIAFESFAIMDAANLAQLPFFAKAGAIGVDRSSARDGARVIRHCARLLQASK
;
A
#
# COMPACT_ATOMS: atom_id res chain seq x y z
N MET A 1 2.84 -24.46 5.54
CA MET A 1 2.34 -24.33 4.16
C MET A 1 1.08 -23.46 4.16
N ASN A 2 1.23 -22.14 4.29
CA ASN A 2 0.13 -21.19 4.11
C ASN A 2 0.55 -20.25 2.99
N GLY A 3 -0.01 -20.43 1.79
CA GLY A 3 0.34 -19.58 0.64
C GLY A 3 -0.05 -18.12 0.90
N SER A 4 0.73 -17.18 0.34
CA SER A 4 0.40 -15.76 0.30
C SER A 4 -1.08 -15.52 -0.03
N VAL A 5 -1.79 -14.80 0.84
CA VAL A 5 -3.20 -14.47 0.60
C VAL A 5 -3.28 -13.25 -0.30
N ILE A 6 -3.77 -13.44 -1.54
CA ILE A 6 -4.09 -12.35 -2.46
C ILE A 6 -5.59 -12.10 -2.29
N HIS A 7 -5.95 -11.10 -1.48
CA HIS A 7 -7.35 -10.66 -1.40
C HIS A 7 -7.63 -9.55 -2.41
N ALA A 8 -8.87 -9.52 -2.91
CA ALA A 8 -9.33 -8.44 -3.77
C ALA A 8 -9.45 -7.13 -2.98
N ARG A 9 -8.84 -6.07 -3.51
CA ARG A 9 -9.01 -4.69 -3.04
C ARG A 9 -10.49 -4.30 -3.09
N SER A 10 -10.99 -3.64 -2.04
CA SER A 10 -12.36 -3.13 -2.00
C SER A 10 -12.35 -1.61 -2.10
N ARG A 11 -12.91 -1.08 -3.21
CA ARG A 11 -13.01 0.36 -3.45
C ARG A 11 -13.82 1.08 -2.36
N TRP A 12 -14.93 0.48 -1.95
CA TRP A 12 -15.80 1.03 -0.90
C TRP A 12 -15.12 1.05 0.48
N PHE A 13 -14.49 -0.08 0.86
CA PHE A 13 -13.73 -0.14 2.09
C PHE A 13 -12.60 0.89 2.10
N LEU A 14 -11.84 0.99 1.00
CA LEU A 14 -10.73 1.93 0.91
C LEU A 14 -11.19 3.39 0.96
N ALA A 15 -12.31 3.74 0.31
CA ALA A 15 -12.88 5.09 0.40
C ALA A 15 -13.27 5.47 1.83
N TRP A 16 -13.94 4.55 2.55
CA TRP A 16 -14.25 4.73 3.98
C TRP A 16 -12.98 4.81 4.83
N PHE A 17 -12.04 3.88 4.63
CA PHE A 17 -10.84 3.74 5.44
C PHE A 17 -9.89 4.93 5.23
N SER A 18 -9.72 5.40 4.00
CA SER A 18 -8.97 6.62 3.69
C SER A 18 -9.52 7.83 4.45
N ARG A 19 -10.85 7.94 4.61
CA ARG A 19 -11.46 9.00 5.42
C ARG A 19 -11.20 8.82 6.91
N HIS A 20 -11.23 7.59 7.41
CA HIS A 20 -10.86 7.28 8.79
C HIS A 20 -9.39 7.64 9.06
N VAL A 21 -8.49 7.28 8.14
CA VAL A 21 -7.06 7.58 8.20
C VAL A 21 -6.81 9.09 8.20
N ASP A 22 -7.42 9.86 7.30
CA ASP A 22 -7.30 11.33 7.28
C ASP A 22 -7.66 11.97 8.63
N ARG A 23 -8.77 11.53 9.25
CA ARG A 23 -9.16 12.00 10.59
C ARG A 23 -8.15 11.61 11.66
N ARG A 24 -7.61 10.39 11.62
CA ARG A 24 -6.59 9.95 12.59
C ARG A 24 -5.32 10.76 12.47
N LEU A 25 -4.84 11.00 11.26
CA LEU A 25 -3.65 11.80 11.02
C LEU A 25 -3.84 13.24 11.50
N LYS A 26 -4.97 13.89 11.16
CA LYS A 26 -5.29 15.25 11.65
C LYS A 26 -5.38 15.36 13.17
N ARG A 27 -5.77 14.29 13.87
CA ARG A 27 -5.87 14.27 15.34
C ARG A 27 -4.54 14.04 16.04
N ASN A 28 -3.57 13.42 15.37
CA ASN A 28 -2.32 12.98 16.01
C ASN A 28 -1.08 13.75 15.53
N PHE A 29 -1.16 14.42 14.38
CA PHE A 29 -0.07 15.21 13.83
C PHE A 29 -0.48 16.68 13.76
N GLY A 30 0.38 17.57 14.26
CA GLY A 30 0.16 19.01 14.14
C GLY A 30 0.15 19.47 12.68
N ARG A 31 1.10 18.98 11.87
CA ARG A 31 1.16 19.19 10.41
C ARG A 31 1.85 18.02 9.72
N ILE A 32 1.40 17.70 8.51
CA ILE A 32 2.07 16.77 7.59
C ILE A 32 2.48 17.58 6.36
N ARG A 33 3.75 17.50 5.97
CA ARG A 33 4.32 18.21 4.82
C ARG A 33 4.90 17.19 3.85
N ALA A 34 4.72 17.45 2.56
CA ALA A 34 5.31 16.67 1.48
C ALA A 34 6.02 17.64 0.53
N SER A 35 7.15 17.21 -0.02
CA SER A 35 7.95 17.92 -1.02
C SER A 35 8.27 16.94 -2.14
N GLY A 36 8.45 17.44 -3.37
CA GLY A 36 8.77 16.58 -4.52
C GLY A 36 7.58 15.84 -5.13
N LEU A 37 6.34 16.21 -4.78
CA LEU A 37 5.13 15.57 -5.32
C LEU A 37 4.97 15.81 -6.83
N GLU A 38 5.47 16.95 -7.31
CA GLU A 38 5.54 17.31 -8.71
C GLU A 38 6.36 16.29 -9.53
N HIS A 39 7.48 15.82 -8.99
CA HIS A 39 8.30 14.80 -9.65
C HIS A 39 7.55 13.47 -9.76
N LEU A 40 6.82 13.08 -8.70
CA LEU A 40 6.02 11.85 -8.70
C LEU A 40 4.88 11.91 -9.73
N ARG A 41 4.21 13.06 -9.85
CA ARG A 41 3.10 13.25 -10.81
C ARG A 41 3.58 13.34 -12.27
N ALA A 42 4.82 13.73 -12.50
CA ALA A 42 5.39 13.87 -13.84
C ALA A 42 5.85 12.54 -14.46
N LEU A 43 5.91 11.45 -13.68
CA LEU A 43 6.37 10.15 -14.18
C LEU A 43 5.33 9.54 -15.15
N PRO A 44 5.74 9.09 -16.35
CA PRO A 44 4.82 8.72 -17.43
C PRO A 44 4.22 7.31 -17.31
N GLY A 45 4.07 6.77 -16.09
CA GLY A 45 3.61 5.40 -15.91
C GLY A 45 3.57 4.93 -14.46
N PRO A 46 3.35 3.63 -14.25
CA PRO A 46 3.29 3.04 -12.92
C PRO A 46 4.66 3.11 -12.24
N VAL A 47 4.66 3.33 -10.93
CA VAL A 47 5.87 3.58 -10.14
C VAL A 47 6.02 2.57 -9.02
N VAL A 48 7.26 2.19 -8.73
CA VAL A 48 7.60 1.46 -7.51
C VAL A 48 8.13 2.45 -6.49
N VAL A 49 7.40 2.62 -5.39
CA VAL A 49 7.82 3.48 -4.28
C VAL A 49 8.56 2.66 -3.26
N VAL A 50 9.76 3.09 -2.89
CA VAL A 50 10.56 2.51 -1.81
C VAL A 50 10.68 3.55 -0.71
N SER A 51 10.39 3.15 0.52
CA SER A 51 10.45 4.01 1.70
C SER A 51 11.18 3.29 2.83
N ASN A 52 11.79 4.06 3.72
CA ASN A 52 12.12 3.55 5.04
C ASN A 52 10.83 3.19 5.81
N HIS A 53 10.96 2.29 6.79
CA HIS A 53 9.89 2.00 7.75
C HIS A 53 10.31 2.53 9.13
N SER A 54 9.97 3.78 9.40
CA SER A 54 10.44 4.52 10.58
C SER A 54 9.41 4.54 11.71
N ALA A 55 8.13 4.34 11.41
CA ALA A 55 7.08 4.39 12.40
C ALA A 55 5.92 3.46 12.06
N TRP A 56 5.16 3.08 13.09
CA TRP A 56 3.93 2.32 12.91
C TRP A 56 2.87 3.10 12.10
N TRP A 57 2.99 4.43 12.01
CA TRP A 57 2.12 5.29 11.21
C TRP A 57 2.33 5.15 9.70
N ASP A 58 3.44 4.55 9.24
CA ASP A 58 3.83 4.55 7.83
C ASP A 58 2.76 3.97 6.89
N PRO A 59 2.08 2.85 7.20
CA PRO A 59 1.00 2.35 6.35
C PRO A 59 -0.18 3.34 6.25
N LEU A 60 -0.48 4.07 7.32
CA LEU A 60 -1.54 5.08 7.33
C LEU A 60 -1.14 6.32 6.53
N VAL A 61 0.11 6.76 6.66
CA VAL A 61 0.66 7.86 5.84
C VAL A 61 0.65 7.47 4.37
N ALA A 62 1.06 6.25 4.01
CA ALA A 62 1.02 5.75 2.64
C ALA A 62 -0.41 5.74 2.07
N ILE A 63 -1.39 5.19 2.81
CA ILE A 63 -2.80 5.20 2.40
C ILE A 63 -3.33 6.62 2.22
N TRP A 64 -3.00 7.53 3.14
CA TRP A 64 -3.41 8.93 3.06
C TRP A 64 -2.81 9.62 1.84
N LEU A 65 -1.51 9.49 1.62
CA LEU A 65 -0.80 10.05 0.48
C LEU A 65 -1.44 9.57 -0.82
N THR A 66 -1.57 8.25 -1.01
CA THR A 66 -2.03 7.65 -2.27
C THR A 66 -3.49 7.93 -2.57
N ASN A 67 -4.36 8.05 -1.55
CA ASN A 67 -5.81 8.24 -1.76
C ASN A 67 -6.28 9.69 -1.63
N ARG A 68 -5.53 10.58 -0.97
CA ARG A 68 -5.95 11.98 -0.70
C ARG A 68 -5.09 13.05 -1.34
N VAL A 69 -3.82 12.75 -1.62
CA VAL A 69 -2.87 13.77 -2.08
C VAL A 69 -2.51 13.56 -3.55
N ILE A 70 -2.19 12.31 -3.94
CA ILE A 70 -1.81 11.98 -5.32
C ILE A 70 -2.92 11.26 -6.10
N ALA A 71 -3.89 10.65 -5.40
CA ALA A 71 -5.02 9.93 -6.00
C ALA A 71 -4.60 8.80 -6.98
N PHE A 72 -3.60 8.01 -6.59
CA PHE A 72 -3.08 6.89 -7.39
C PHE A 72 -3.66 5.56 -6.90
N GLU A 73 -3.86 4.64 -7.84
CA GLU A 73 -4.08 3.25 -7.48
C GLU A 73 -2.77 2.66 -6.92
N SER A 74 -2.76 2.38 -5.62
CA SER A 74 -1.57 1.88 -4.93
C SER A 74 -1.76 0.49 -4.34
N PHE A 75 -0.69 -0.31 -4.35
CA PHE A 75 -0.58 -1.59 -3.65
C PHE A 75 0.68 -1.57 -2.77
N ALA A 76 0.70 -2.39 -1.73
CA ALA A 76 1.86 -2.52 -0.85
C ALA A 76 2.15 -3.99 -0.54
N ILE A 77 3.42 -4.37 -0.42
CA ILE A 77 3.80 -5.70 0.03
C ILE A 77 3.87 -5.69 1.56
N MET A 78 3.28 -6.69 2.20
CA MET A 78 3.25 -6.85 3.65
C MET A 78 3.64 -8.29 4.01
N ASP A 79 4.27 -8.48 5.16
CA ASP A 79 4.49 -9.84 5.69
C ASP A 79 3.16 -10.61 5.80
N ALA A 80 3.12 -11.84 5.30
CA ALA A 80 1.91 -12.63 5.22
C ALA A 80 1.31 -12.95 6.60
N ALA A 81 2.14 -13.18 7.64
CA ALA A 81 1.66 -13.45 8.99
C ALA A 81 1.05 -12.19 9.62
N ASN A 82 1.67 -11.03 9.40
CA ASN A 82 1.08 -9.76 9.85
C ASN A 82 -0.22 -9.44 9.09
N LEU A 83 -0.28 -9.74 7.79
CA LEU A 83 -1.49 -9.51 7.00
C LEU A 83 -2.65 -10.40 7.45
N ALA A 84 -2.36 -11.63 7.88
CA ALA A 84 -3.36 -12.52 8.47
C ALA A 84 -3.93 -11.96 9.79
N GLN A 85 -3.11 -11.29 10.60
CA GLN A 85 -3.55 -10.61 11.83
C GLN A 85 -4.32 -9.31 11.56
N LEU A 86 -4.01 -8.64 10.45
CA LEU A 86 -4.60 -7.34 10.07
C LEU A 86 -5.23 -7.41 8.66
N PRO A 87 -6.25 -8.26 8.46
CA PRO A 87 -6.78 -8.59 7.13
C PRO A 87 -7.44 -7.40 6.41
N PHE A 88 -7.76 -6.33 7.14
CA PHE A 88 -8.28 -5.10 6.54
C PHE A 88 -7.26 -4.41 5.63
N PHE A 89 -5.95 -4.60 5.84
CA PHE A 89 -4.93 -4.09 4.93
C PHE A 89 -5.03 -4.75 3.55
N ALA A 90 -5.46 -6.01 3.49
CA ALA A 90 -5.67 -6.68 2.21
C ALA A 90 -6.81 -6.01 1.42
N LYS A 91 -7.90 -5.62 2.10
CA LYS A 91 -8.99 -4.82 1.51
C LYS A 91 -8.51 -3.45 1.03
N ALA A 92 -7.46 -2.90 1.65
CA ALA A 92 -6.82 -1.65 1.26
C ALA A 92 -5.77 -1.80 0.13
N GLY A 93 -5.48 -3.03 -0.32
CA GLY A 93 -4.53 -3.30 -1.41
C GLY A 93 -3.17 -3.86 -0.96
N ALA A 94 -3.04 -4.34 0.28
CA ALA A 94 -1.84 -5.04 0.72
C ALA A 94 -1.78 -6.47 0.14
N ILE A 95 -0.58 -6.89 -0.26
CA ILE A 95 -0.27 -8.20 -0.83
C ILE A 95 0.67 -8.91 0.16
N GLY A 96 0.24 -10.06 0.67
CA GLY A 96 1.04 -10.85 1.61
C GLY A 96 2.24 -11.49 0.93
N VAL A 97 3.40 -11.50 1.59
CA VAL A 97 4.58 -12.28 1.18
C VAL A 97 5.10 -13.11 2.35
N ASP A 98 5.36 -14.38 2.11
CA ASP A 98 6.08 -15.24 3.05
C ASP A 98 7.59 -15.06 2.85
N ARG A 99 8.20 -14.34 3.80
CA ARG A 99 9.64 -14.02 3.78
C ARG A 99 10.54 -15.24 3.95
N SER A 100 10.00 -16.36 4.47
CA SER A 100 10.75 -17.61 4.62
C SER A 100 10.83 -18.43 3.33
N SER A 101 10.08 -18.03 2.29
CA SER A 101 9.94 -18.78 1.05
C SER A 101 10.35 -17.95 -0.16
N ALA A 102 11.53 -18.22 -0.71
CA ALA A 102 11.99 -17.59 -1.96
C ALA A 102 11.02 -17.81 -3.14
N ARG A 103 10.36 -18.98 -3.17
CA ARG A 103 9.32 -19.31 -4.16
C ARG A 103 8.10 -18.39 -4.02
N ASP A 104 7.71 -18.07 -2.79
CA ASP A 104 6.62 -17.14 -2.48
C ASP A 104 6.98 -15.72 -2.91
N GLY A 105 8.15 -15.24 -2.48
CA GLY A 105 8.69 -13.95 -2.91
C GLY A 105 8.69 -13.79 -4.43
N ALA A 106 9.23 -14.77 -5.17
CA ALA A 106 9.22 -14.75 -6.64
C ALA A 106 7.81 -14.76 -7.25
N ARG A 107 6.82 -15.37 -6.59
CA ARG A 107 5.42 -15.33 -7.03
C ARG A 107 4.80 -13.95 -6.80
N VAL A 108 5.02 -13.36 -5.62
CA VAL A 108 4.51 -12.02 -5.26
C VAL A 108 5.10 -10.96 -6.20
N ILE A 109 6.41 -10.98 -6.43
CA ILE A 109 7.05 -10.03 -7.36
C ILE A 109 6.49 -10.15 -8.78
N ARG A 110 6.28 -11.38 -9.28
CA ARG A 110 5.63 -11.59 -10.59
C ARG A 110 4.19 -11.08 -10.62
N HIS A 111 3.46 -11.18 -9.51
CA HIS A 111 2.12 -10.60 -9.40
C HIS A 111 2.17 -9.07 -9.42
N CYS A 112 3.05 -8.44 -8.66
CA CYS A 112 3.26 -6.99 -8.68
C CYS A 112 3.68 -6.49 -10.07
N ALA A 113 4.57 -7.20 -10.76
CA ALA A 113 4.96 -6.86 -12.13
C ALA A 113 3.77 -6.87 -13.10
N ARG A 114 2.86 -7.85 -12.97
CA ARG A 114 1.61 -7.87 -13.76
C ARG A 114 0.68 -6.69 -13.44
N LEU A 115 0.60 -6.27 -12.18
CA LEU A 115 -0.18 -5.08 -11.80
C LEU A 115 0.37 -3.83 -12.48
N LEU A 116 1.70 -3.64 -12.43
CA LEU A 116 2.36 -2.52 -13.10
C LEU A 116 2.11 -2.55 -14.62
N GLN A 117 2.19 -3.72 -15.27
CA GLN A 117 1.96 -3.84 -16.71
C GLN A 117 0.50 -3.63 -17.14
N ALA A 118 -0.46 -3.93 -16.26
CA ALA A 118 -1.89 -3.78 -16.54
C ALA A 118 -2.38 -2.33 -16.40
N SER A 119 -1.67 -1.50 -15.64
CA SER A 119 -1.92 -0.07 -15.50
C SER A 119 -1.42 0.67 -16.75
N LYS A 120 -2.26 0.75 -17.78
CA LYS A 120 -2.11 1.68 -18.91
C LYS A 120 -2.90 2.96 -18.66
#